data_AF-A0A950SHM7-F1
#
_entry.id   AF-A0A950SHM7-F1
#
_cell.length_a   1.000
_cell.length_b   1.000
_cell.length_c   1.000
_cell.angle_alpha   90.00
_cell.angle_beta   90.00
_cell.angle_gamma   90.00
#
_symmetry.space_group_name_H-M   'P 1'
#
loop_
_entity.id
_entity.type
_entity.pdbx_description
1 polymer ?
#
loop_
_entity_poly.entity_id
_entity_poly.type
_entity_poly.pdbx_seq_one_letter_code
_entity_poly.pdbx_strand_id
1 'polypeptide(L)'
;MSSSSRPVDLDLADRDWYLDELYIDWRAASAQADAAYSAWQASPAPDRYAAYVAATDQADAATDQLAAAHACERAAARPSVRQRLFGWT
;
A
#
# COMPACT_ATOMS: atom_id res chain seq x y z
N MET A 1 11.05 33.72 12.36
CA MET A 1 9.86 32.85 12.26
C MET A 1 10.35 31.49 11.79
N SER A 2 10.71 30.61 12.72
CA SER A 2 11.18 29.26 12.39
C SER A 2 9.96 28.36 12.30
N SER A 3 9.51 28.06 11.08
CA SER A 3 8.53 27.00 10.85
C SER A 3 9.17 25.67 11.21
N SER A 4 8.82 25.17 12.39
CA SER A 4 9.17 23.82 12.83
C SER A 4 8.36 22.85 11.98
N SER A 5 9.01 22.23 10.99
CA SER A 5 8.45 21.11 10.23
C SER A 5 8.42 19.90 11.18
N ARG A 6 7.37 19.81 12.01
CA ARG A 6 7.11 18.61 12.77
C ARG A 6 6.70 17.52 11.77
N PRO A 7 7.24 16.29 11.87
CA PRO A 7 6.67 15.18 11.13
C PRO A 7 5.19 15.10 11.53
N VAL A 8 4.31 15.02 10.53
CA VAL A 8 2.88 14.80 10.76
C VAL A 8 2.76 13.47 11.48
N ASP A 9 2.63 13.52 12.79
CA ASP A 9 2.37 12.37 13.65
C ASP A 9 0.90 12.04 13.41
N LEU A 10 0.62 11.28 12.35
CA LEU A 10 -0.69 10.67 12.17
C LEU A 10 -0.93 9.81 13.40
N ASP A 11 -2.07 10.02 14.07
CA ASP A 11 -2.49 9.17 15.17
C ASP A 11 -2.46 7.71 14.71
N LEU A 12 -2.19 6.78 15.64
CA LEU A 12 -2.17 5.34 15.34
C LEU A 12 -3.51 4.91 14.72
N ALA A 13 -4.62 5.49 15.17
CA ALA A 13 -5.94 5.26 14.59
C ALA A 13 -6.06 5.73 13.13
N ASP A 14 -5.51 6.90 12.79
CA ASP A 14 -5.50 7.40 11.40
C ASP A 14 -4.64 6.51 10.48
N ARG A 15 -3.57 5.92 11.04
CA ARG A 15 -2.68 5.02 10.31
C ARG A 15 -3.32 3.65 10.06
N ASP A 16 -3.94 3.07 11.07
CA ASP A 16 -4.61 1.78 10.96
C ASP A 16 -5.76 1.88 9.94
N TRP A 17 -6.57 2.95 10.03
CA TRP A 17 -7.60 3.24 9.02
C TRP A 17 -7.01 3.38 7.61
N TYR A 18 -5.92 4.13 7.45
CA TYR A 18 -5.29 4.31 6.14
C TYR A 18 -4.78 2.98 5.54
N LEU A 19 -4.22 2.08 6.35
CA LEU A 19 -3.81 0.75 5.90
C LEU A 19 -5.00 -0.12 5.50
N ASP A 20 -6.10 -0.05 6.24
CA ASP A 20 -7.33 -0.76 5.91
C ASP A 20 -7.92 -0.28 4.57
N GLU A 21 -7.95 1.03 4.31
CA GLU A 21 -8.40 1.59 3.03
C GLU A 21 -7.51 1.11 1.87
N LEU A 22 -6.18 1.17 2.02
CA LEU A 22 -5.26 0.64 1.01
C LEU A 22 -5.47 -0.85 0.76
N TYR A 23 -5.78 -1.62 1.80
CA TYR A 23 -6.10 -3.03 1.68
C TYR A 23 -7.42 -3.27 0.93
N ILE A 24 -8.44 -2.47 1.19
CA ILE A 24 -9.72 -2.50 0.47
C ILE A 24 -9.50 -2.20 -1.02
N ASP A 25 -8.73 -1.16 -1.33
CA ASP A 25 -8.40 -0.78 -2.71
C ASP A 25 -7.63 -1.88 -3.43
N TRP A 26 -6.61 -2.46 -2.77
CA TRP A 26 -5.86 -3.60 -3.30
C TRP A 26 -6.75 -4.81 -3.58
N ARG A 27 -7.67 -5.13 -2.66
CA ARG A 27 -8.64 -6.22 -2.82
C ARG A 27 -9.57 -5.97 -4.01
N ALA A 28 -10.06 -4.75 -4.18
CA ALA A 28 -10.96 -4.39 -5.26
C ALA A 28 -10.24 -4.48 -6.62
N ALA A 29 -9.03 -3.93 -6.72
CA ALA A 29 -8.23 -3.97 -7.95
C ALA A 29 -7.86 -5.42 -8.33
N SER A 30 -7.48 -6.25 -7.36
CA SER A 30 -7.18 -7.67 -7.59
C SER A 30 -8.40 -8.44 -8.09
N ALA A 31 -9.57 -8.24 -7.48
CA ALA A 31 -10.82 -8.87 -7.91
C ALA A 31 -11.23 -8.43 -9.33
N GLN A 32 -10.96 -7.17 -9.69
CA GLN A 32 -11.20 -6.67 -11.04
C GLN A 32 -10.26 -7.34 -12.07
N ALA A 33 -8.98 -7.51 -11.74
CA ALA A 33 -8.02 -8.22 -12.59
C ALA A 33 -8.45 -9.68 -12.82
N ASP A 34 -8.86 -10.39 -11.77
CA ASP A 34 -9.37 -11.77 -11.86
C ASP A 34 -10.63 -11.87 -12.74
N ALA A 35 -11.56 -10.91 -12.60
CA ALA A 35 -12.78 -10.86 -13.39
C ALA A 35 -12.46 -10.59 -14.87
N ALA A 36 -11.55 -9.65 -15.16
CA ALA A 36 -11.12 -9.33 -16.52
C ALA A 36 -10.40 -10.52 -17.17
N TYR A 37 -9.55 -11.22 -16.41
CA TYR A 37 -8.89 -12.44 -16.87
C TYR A 37 -9.89 -13.54 -17.21
N SER A 38 -10.88 -13.77 -16.34
CA SER A 38 -11.95 -14.75 -16.57
C SER A 38 -12.77 -14.41 -17.82
N ALA A 39 -13.07 -13.13 -18.04
CA ALA A 39 -13.79 -12.65 -19.21
C ALA A 39 -12.98 -12.80 -20.51
N TRP A 40 -11.66 -12.61 -20.46
CA TRP A 40 -10.76 -12.88 -21.57
C TRP A 40 -10.64 -14.38 -21.86
N GLN A 41 -10.50 -15.22 -20.82
CA GLN A 41 -10.47 -16.68 -21.01
C GLN A 41 -11.77 -17.22 -21.64
N ALA A 42 -12.92 -16.72 -21.19
CA ALA A 42 -14.22 -17.15 -21.70
C ALA A 42 -14.44 -16.77 -23.18
N SER A 43 -13.86 -15.65 -23.63
CA SER A 43 -13.88 -15.26 -25.04
C SER A 43 -12.64 -14.41 -25.33
N PRO A 44 -11.57 -15.05 -25.85
CA PRO A 44 -10.31 -14.37 -26.12
C PRO A 44 -10.47 -13.32 -27.22
N ALA A 45 -10.16 -12.08 -26.89
CA ALA A 45 -10.14 -10.95 -27.82
C ALA A 45 -9.07 -9.93 -27.39
N PRO A 46 -8.42 -9.21 -28.32
CA PRO A 46 -7.40 -8.22 -28.00
C PRO A 46 -7.87 -7.15 -27.01
N ASP A 47 -9.08 -6.61 -27.19
CA ASP A 47 -9.63 -5.57 -26.31
C ASP A 47 -9.83 -6.06 -24.87
N ARG A 48 -10.22 -7.33 -24.71
CA ARG A 48 -10.40 -7.95 -23.40
C ARG A 48 -9.07 -8.26 -22.73
N TYR A 49 -8.07 -8.63 -23.53
CA TYR A 49 -6.71 -8.77 -23.03
C TYR A 49 -6.16 -7.43 -22.56
N ALA A 50 -6.39 -6.35 -23.30
CA ALA A 50 -6.00 -4.99 -22.89
C ALA A 50 -6.71 -4.55 -21.60
N ALA A 51 -8.00 -4.87 -21.45
CA ALA A 51 -8.74 -4.61 -20.21
C ALA A 51 -8.21 -5.41 -19.02
N TYR A 52 -7.82 -6.67 -19.24
CA TYR A 52 -7.13 -7.48 -18.23
C TYR A 52 -5.79 -6.86 -17.82
N VAL A 53 -4.94 -6.48 -18.78
CA VAL A 53 -3.64 -5.85 -18.49
C VAL A 53 -3.82 -4.56 -17.70
N ALA A 54 -4.75 -3.69 -18.10
CA ALA A 54 -5.02 -2.45 -17.37
C ALA A 54 -5.50 -2.70 -15.93
N ALA A 55 -6.31 -3.74 -15.70
CA ALA A 55 -6.74 -4.12 -14.36
C ALA A 55 -5.58 -4.71 -13.53
N THR A 56 -4.68 -5.48 -14.14
CA THR A 56 -3.46 -5.98 -13.49
C THR A 56 -2.53 -4.83 -13.11
N ASP A 57 -2.32 -3.84 -13.99
CA ASP A 57 -1.50 -2.67 -13.70
C ASP A 57 -2.06 -1.89 -12.50
N GLN A 58 -3.39 -1.80 -12.36
CA GLN A 58 -4.04 -1.20 -11.20
C GLN A 58 -3.81 -2.01 -9.92
N ALA A 59 -3.88 -3.34 -9.98
CA ALA A 59 -3.62 -4.22 -8.84
C ALA A 59 -2.15 -4.16 -8.39
N ASP A 60 -1.22 -4.07 -9.34
CA ASP A 60 0.21 -3.91 -9.06
C ASP A 60 0.48 -2.56 -8.39
N ALA A 61 -0.10 -1.47 -8.90
CA ALA A 61 0.02 -0.15 -8.28
C ALA A 61 -0.53 -0.12 -6.83
N ALA A 62 -1.66 -0.79 -6.57
CA ALA A 62 -2.20 -0.91 -5.22
C ALA A 62 -1.30 -1.76 -4.31
N THR A 63 -0.70 -2.82 -4.85
CA THR A 63 0.28 -3.67 -4.13
C THR A 63 1.50 -2.86 -3.72
N ASP A 64 2.04 -2.04 -4.63
CA ASP A 64 3.19 -1.18 -4.36
C ASP A 64 2.89 -0.14 -3.27
N GLN A 65 1.69 0.47 -3.30
CA GLN A 65 1.25 1.41 -2.27
C GLN A 65 1.14 0.76 -0.90
N LEU A 66 0.51 -0.43 -0.83
CA LEU A 66 0.38 -1.18 0.42
C LEU A 66 1.75 -1.62 0.97
N ALA A 67 2.65 -2.09 0.09
CA ALA A 67 4.01 -2.46 0.46
C ALA A 67 4.82 -1.25 0.98
N ALA A 68 4.69 -0.09 0.33
CA ALA A 68 5.34 1.15 0.77
C ALA A 68 4.80 1.60 2.14
N ALA A 69 3.50 1.49 2.38
CA ALA A 69 2.87 1.83 3.65
C ALA A 69 3.36 0.94 4.80
N HIS A 70 3.39 -0.39 4.61
CA HIS A 70 3.94 -1.32 5.60
C HIS A 70 5.44 -1.16 5.83
N ALA A 71 6.21 -0.84 4.78
CA ALA A 71 7.63 -0.55 4.92
C ALA A 71 7.87 0.72 5.76
N CYS A 72 7.04 1.75 5.55
CA CYS A 72 7.06 2.98 6.33
C CYS A 72 6.69 2.72 7.80
N GLU A 73 5.63 1.95 8.06
CA GLU A 73 5.19 1.54 9.40
C GLU A 73 6.32 0.80 10.14
N ARG A 74 6.93 -0.20 9.49
CA ARG A 74 8.06 -0.94 10.03
C ARG A 74 9.26 -0.04 10.32
N ALA A 75 9.57 0.92 9.45
CA ALA A 75 10.68 1.85 9.66
C ALA A 75 10.45 2.75 10.87
N ALA A 76 9.22 3.24 11.06
CA ALA A 76 8.82 4.02 12.23
C ALA A 76 8.85 3.18 13.53
N ALA A 77 8.51 1.88 13.47
CA ALA A 77 8.54 0.99 14.62
C ALA A 77 9.95 0.54 15.04
N ARG A 78 11.02 0.85 14.27
CA ARG A 78 12.39 0.51 14.64
C ARG A 78 12.90 1.48 15.71
N PRO A 79 13.17 1.03 16.95
CA PRO A 79 13.77 1.90 17.95
C PRO A 79 15.17 2.31 17.50
N SER A 80 15.39 3.62 17.43
CA SER A 80 16.69 4.20 17.10
C SER A 80 17.78 3.65 18.04
N VAL A 81 18.89 3.17 17.47
CA VAL A 81 20.05 2.62 18.21
C VAL A 81 20.55 3.58 19.30
N ARG A 82 20.30 4.88 19.14
CA ARG A 82 20.67 5.95 20.07
C ARG A 82 19.95 5.88 21.43
N GLN A 83 18.81 5.19 21.55
CA GLN A 83 18.13 4.95 22.83
C GLN A 83 18.66 3.73 23.60
N ARG A 84 19.51 2.88 23.02
CA ARG A 84 20.08 1.70 23.70
C ARG A 84 21.42 1.96 24.40
N LEU A 85 22.03 3.14 24.20
CA LEU A 85 23.39 3.44 24.68
C LEU A 85 23.45 4.43 25.86
N PHE A 86 22.33 5.00 26.29
CA PHE A 86 22.26 5.91 27.46
C PHE A 86 21.53 5.31 28.66
N GLY A 87 21.58 3.98 28.80
CA GLY A 87 20.92 3.26 29.89
C GLY A 87 21.85 2.27 30.57
N TRP A 88 23.06 2.67 30.95
CA TRP A 88 23.87 1.96 31.96
C TRP A 88 24.58 3.01 32.80
N THR A 89 24.10 3.19 34.02
CA THR A 89 24.87 3.72 35.16
C THR A 89 25.94 2.73 35.55
#